data_AF-A0A9E0AN12-F1
#
_entry.id   AF-A0A9E0AN12-F1
#
_cell.length_a   1.000
_cell.length_b   1.000
_cell.length_c   1.000
_cell.angle_alpha   90.00
_cell.angle_beta   90.00
_cell.angle_gamma   90.00
#
_symmetry.space_group_name_H-M   'P 1'
#
loop_
_entity.id
_entity.type
_entity.pdbx_description
1 polymer ?
#
loop_
_entity_poly.entity_id
_entity_poly.type
_entity_poly.pdbx_seq_one_letter_code
_entity_poly.pdbx_strand_id
1 'polypeptide(L)' 'MKIILKQDVKNLGYKDDVVNVKNGYANNFLLPGGYAVMASGSNLRILEENLKQGVMKRAK' A
#
# COMPACT_ATOMS: atom_id res chain seq x y z
N MET A 1 -2.80 4.74 -11.96
CA MET A 1 -1.69 3.88 -11.50
C MET A 1 -2.05 3.33 -10.14
N LYS A 2 -2.02 2.00 -10.00
CA LYS A 2 -2.33 1.34 -8.73
C LYS A 2 -1.09 1.32 -7.84
N ILE A 3 -1.29 1.69 -6.59
CA ILE A 3 -0.26 1.72 -5.56
C ILE A 3 -0.82 1.09 -4.27
N ILE A 4 0.08 0.65 -3.41
CA ILE A 4 -0.22 0.18 -2.06
C ILE A 4 0.32 1.21 -1.08
N LEU A 5 -0.53 1.73 -0.20
CA LEU A 5 -0.12 2.70 0.81
C LEU A 5 0.68 2.02 1.92
N LYS A 6 1.80 2.60 2.31
CA LYS A 6 2.63 2.10 3.43
C LYS A 6 2.27 2.75 4.76
N GLN A 7 1.53 3.85 4.71
CA GLN A 7 1.09 4.64 5.86
C GLN A 7 -0.24 5.31 5.53
N ASP A 8 -0.92 5.78 6.58
CA ASP A 8 -2.17 6.52 6.42
C ASP A 8 -1.92 7.85 5.71
N VAL A 9 -2.64 8.10 4.63
CA VAL A 9 -2.55 9.34 3.87
C VAL A 9 -3.90 10.02 3.89
N LYS A 10 -3.93 11.23 4.47
CA LYS A 10 -5.15 12.03 4.60
C LYS A 10 -5.81 12.24 3.23
N ASN A 11 -7.12 12.00 3.16
CA ASN A 11 -7.95 12.09 1.95
C ASN A 11 -7.58 11.09 0.83
N LEU A 12 -6.83 10.04 1.14
CA LEU A 12 -6.46 9.01 0.15
C LEU A 12 -6.80 7.59 0.62
N GLY A 13 -6.41 7.23 1.84
CA GLY A 13 -6.65 5.90 2.40
C GLY A 13 -5.78 5.58 3.60
N TYR A 14 -5.92 4.36 4.11
CA TYR A 14 -5.14 3.86 5.25
C TYR A 14 -3.94 3.06 4.79
N LYS A 15 -3.05 2.77 5.73
CA LYS A 15 -1.94 1.84 5.54
C LYS A 15 -2.46 0.50 5.01
N ASP A 16 -1.71 -0.08 4.08
CA ASP A 16 -1.96 -1.36 3.42
C ASP A 16 -3.15 -1.34 2.44
N ASP A 17 -3.78 -0.18 2.20
CA ASP A 17 -4.81 -0.03 1.16
C ASP A 17 -4.23 0.05 -0.26
N VAL A 18 -4.95 -0.57 -1.20
CA VAL A 18 -4.66 -0.48 -2.64
C VAL A 18 -5.52 0.61 -3.27
N VAL A 19 -4.89 1.72 -3.65
CA VAL A 19 -5.58 2.87 -4.24
C VAL A 19 -5.11 3.13 -5.67
N ASN A 20 -6.01 3.66 -6.51
CA ASN A 20 -5.68 4.07 -7.87
C ASN A 20 -5.55 5.59 -7.94
N VAL A 21 -4.34 6.07 -8.22
CA VAL A 21 -4.02 7.50 -8.28
C VAL A 21 -3.52 7.91 -9.66
N LYS A 22 -3.44 9.21 -9.91
CA LYS A 22 -2.80 9.76 -11.10
C LYS A 22 -1.30 9.47 -11.09
N ASN A 23 -0.72 9.17 -12.26
CA ASN A 23 0.70 8.82 -12.39
C ASN A 23 1.63 9.89 -11.80
N GLY A 24 1.35 11.17 -12.03
CA GLY A 24 2.16 12.27 -11.47
C GLY A 24 2.16 12.31 -9.94
N TYR A 25 1.02 12.02 -9.31
CA TYR A 25 0.93 12.02 -7.84
C TYR A 25 1.66 10.81 -7.22
N ALA A 26 1.58 9.64 -7.87
CA ALA A 26 2.37 8.48 -7.47
C ALA A 26 3.88 8.74 -7.62
N ASN A 27 4.32 9.17 -8.80
CA ASN A 27 5.75 9.27 -9.14
C ASN A 27 6.46 10.48 -8.51
N ASN A 28 5.76 11.59 -8.26
CA ASN A 28 6.40 12.82 -7.75
C ASN A 28 6.29 12.96 -6.23
N PHE A 29 5.31 12.31 -5.59
CA PHE A 29 5.03 12.50 -4.16
C PHE A 29 5.03 11.18 -3.39
N LEU A 30 4.19 10.22 -3.78
CA LEU A 30 3.97 9.03 -2.94
C LEU A 30 5.13 8.03 -2.97
N LEU A 31 5.70 7.74 -4.15
CA LEU A 31 6.81 6.80 -4.29
C LEU A 31 8.13 7.39 -3.78
N PRO A 32 8.56 8.62 -4.16
CA PRO A 32 9.80 9.19 -3.66
C PRO A 32 9.75 9.49 -2.17
N GLY A 33 8.58 9.87 -1.65
CA GLY A 33 8.37 10.12 -0.22
C GLY A 33 8.21 8.85 0.62
N GLY A 34 8.22 7.66 0.01
CA GLY A 34 8.06 6.39 0.73
C GLY A 34 6.67 6.19 1.35
N TYR A 35 5.66 6.97 0.94
CA TYR A 35 4.28 6.85 1.37
C TYR A 35 3.56 5.65 0.74
N ALA A 36 4.02 5.20 -0.42
CA ALA A 36 3.43 4.09 -1.15
C ALA A 36 4.47 3.24 -1.89
N VAL A 37 4.04 2.06 -2.34
CA VAL A 37 4.76 1.24 -3.32
C VAL A 37 3.88 0.96 -4.53
N MET A 38 4.49 0.59 -5.66
CA MET A 38 3.71 0.15 -6.82
C MET A 38 2.94 -1.14 -6.51
N ALA A 39 1.68 -1.22 -6.93
CA ALA A 39 0.89 -2.44 -6.82
C ALA A 39 1.25 -3.43 -7.93
N SER A 40 2.46 -3.98 -7.87
CA SER A 40 2.88 -5.11 -8.71
C SER A 40 2.29 -6.43 -8.19
N GLY A 41 2.19 -7.45 -9.04
CA GLY A 41 1.69 -8.77 -8.62
C GLY A 41 2.47 -9.36 -7.43
N SER A 42 3.78 -9.12 -7.36
CA SER A 42 4.61 -9.54 -6.23
C SER A 42 4.26 -8.78 -4.95
N ASN A 43 4.08 -7.45 -5.03
CA ASN A 43 3.77 -6.63 -3.87
C ASN A 43 2.36 -6.91 -3.33
N LEU A 44 1.41 -7.24 -4.21
CA LEU A 44 0.07 -7.67 -3.81
C LEU A 44 0.10 -8.99 -3.03
N ARG A 45 0.88 -9.98 -3.50
CA ARG A 45 1.07 -11.24 -2.75
C ARG A 45 1.67 -11.01 -1.36
N ILE A 46 2.72 -10.19 -1.29
CA ILE A 46 3.37 -9.83 -0.02
C ILE A 46 2.36 -9.15 0.93
N LEU A 47 1.53 -8.25 0.40
CA LEU A 47 0.48 -7.60 1.16
C LEU A 47 -0.53 -8.61 1.74
N GLU A 48 -1.03 -9.53 0.91
CA GLU A 48 -1.96 -10.59 1.35
C GLU A 48 -1.34 -11.49 2.43
N GLU A 49 -0.07 -11.86 2.27
CA GLU A 49 0.66 -12.65 3.27
C GLU A 49 0.84 -11.89 4.58
N ASN A 50 1.21 -10.60 4.53
CA ASN A 50 1.34 -9.76 5.72
C ASN A 50 0.01 -9.61 6.47
N LEU A 51 -1.10 -9.41 5.74
CA LEU A 51 -2.43 -9.35 6.31
C LEU A 51 -2.80 -10.68 6.99
N LYS A 52 -2.58 -11.81 6.31
CA LYS A 52 -2.83 -13.15 6.86
C LYS A 52 -2.02 -13.40 8.14
N GLN A 53 -0.72 -13.05 8.14
CA GLN A 53 0.13 -13.18 9.31
C GLN A 53 -0.30 -12.25 10.45
N GLY A 54 -0.72 -11.02 10.15
CA GLY A 54 -1.20 -10.06 11.14
C GLY A 54 -2.47 -10.52 11.84
N VAL A 55 -3.39 -11.16 11.10
CA VAL A 55 -4.59 -11.79 11.66
C VAL A 55 -4.21 -12.98 12.56
N MET A 56 -3.34 -13.87 12.09
CA MET A 56 -2.92 -15.04 12.87
C MET A 56 -2.16 -14.67 14.15
N LYS A 57 -1.37 -13.60 14.14
CA LYS A 57 -0.67 -13.10 15.34
C LYS A 57 -1.60 -12.44 16.36
N ARG A 58 -2.72 -11.86 15.92
CA ARG A 58 -3.72 -11.25 16.81
C ARG A 58 -4.68 -12.27 17.44
N ALA A 59 -4.83 -13.44 16.81
CA ALA A 59 -5.72 -14.50 17.27
C ALA A 59 -5.06 -15.50 18.23
N LYS A 60 -3.76 -15.38 18.48
CA LYS A 60 -2.99 -16.25 19.38
C LYS A 60 -2.63 -15.49 20.67
#